data_AF-A0A2V7VNF4-F1
#
_entry.id   AF-A0A2V7VNF4-F1
#
_cell.length_a   1.000
_cell.length_b   1.000
_cell.length_c   1.000
_cell.angle_alpha   90.00
_cell.angle_beta   90.00
_cell.angle_gamma   90.00
#
_symmetry.space_group_name_H-M   'P 1'
#
loop_
_entity.id
_entity.type
_entity.pdbx_description
1 polymer ?
#
loop_
_entity_poly.entity_id
_entity_poly.type
_entity_poly.pdbx_seq_one_letter_code
_entity_poly.pdbx_strand_id
1 'polypeptide(L)'
;GSSLTQSRLSLLFNAFLKVPMQFLILLTGVLVFVFYHFHTPPLLWNVAEMRKLAAAAPAELPAVQSRYEAALAARTQAAEAFRRGERQSASGRYLAANQEVEAARRQAIGLVEKLNGGQRYNDTNYIFPSYVLANLPPGLAGLVIAVIFAAAMSTLSGEFNSLATATMVDFYKRYLRPGGSDAHDLLVSRLLTAAWGFFACLVAFQAGRFGSAIETVNRFGSYVYGPILGIFALAVLAPAASARGAFWGGLAGEAVVFWLVWRSPVHFLWYTLIGAAAVFAIGLAISAVAPLERTPG
;
A
#
# COMPACT_ATOMS: atom_id res chain seq x y z
N GLY A 1 24.96 -25.20 -2.47
CA GLY A 1 23.54 -25.59 -2.48
C GLY A 1 23.13 -25.89 -1.07
N SER A 2 22.17 -25.14 -0.51
CA SER A 2 21.56 -25.48 0.77
C SER A 2 20.82 -26.80 0.63
N SER A 3 20.86 -27.66 1.65
CA SER A 3 20.10 -28.92 1.60
C SER A 3 18.60 -28.59 1.52
N LEU A 4 17.82 -29.46 0.86
CA LEU A 4 16.36 -29.34 0.75
C LEU A 4 15.70 -29.10 2.12
N THR A 5 16.27 -29.68 3.18
CA THR A 5 15.88 -29.46 4.58
C THR A 5 16.12 -28.02 5.04
N GLN A 6 17.28 -27.43 4.75
CA GLN A 6 17.58 -26.04 5.10
C GLN A 6 16.68 -25.05 4.37
N SER A 7 16.33 -25.31 3.11
CA SER A 7 15.38 -24.48 2.35
C SER A 7 13.96 -24.55 2.93
N ARG A 8 13.47 -25.74 3.31
CA ARG A 8 12.17 -25.88 3.99
C ARG A 8 12.18 -25.20 5.35
N LEU A 9 13.25 -25.35 6.11
CA LEU A 9 13.41 -24.72 7.41
C LEU A 9 13.41 -23.19 7.30
N SER A 10 14.10 -22.60 6.31
CA SER A 10 14.10 -21.15 6.11
C SER A 10 12.72 -20.61 5.72
N LEU A 11 11.95 -21.35 4.91
CA LEU A 11 10.56 -21.01 4.58
C LEU A 11 9.65 -21.03 5.82
N LEU A 12 9.79 -22.05 6.67
CA LEU A 12 9.03 -22.15 7.93
C LEU A 12 9.39 -21.02 8.90
N PHE A 13 10.68 -20.70 9.05
CA PHE A 13 11.12 -19.56 9.87
C PHE A 13 10.58 -18.24 9.34
N ASN A 14 10.57 -18.03 8.01
CA ASN A 14 9.99 -16.83 7.42
C ASN A 14 8.49 -16.71 7.74
N ALA A 15 7.73 -17.79 7.57
CA ALA A 15 6.30 -17.83 7.89
C ALA A 15 6.04 -17.58 9.38
N PHE A 16 6.82 -18.22 10.25
CA PHE A 16 6.72 -18.04 11.70
C PHE A 16 7.02 -16.61 12.14
N LEU A 17 8.09 -15.99 11.62
CA LEU A 17 8.49 -14.63 11.98
C LEU A 17 7.56 -13.54 11.44
N LYS A 18 6.83 -13.82 10.35
CA LYS A 18 5.85 -12.87 9.80
C LYS A 18 4.70 -12.57 10.76
N VAL A 19 4.24 -13.56 11.53
CA VAL A 19 3.10 -13.38 12.44
C VAL A 19 3.44 -12.38 13.57
N PRO A 20 4.53 -12.55 14.34
CA PRO A 20 4.96 -11.55 15.32
C PRO A 20 5.29 -10.20 14.70
N MET A 21 5.93 -10.17 13.53
CA MET A 21 6.24 -8.92 12.83
C MET A 21 4.97 -8.11 12.54
N GLN A 22 3.94 -8.75 11.98
CA GLN A 22 2.67 -8.09 11.69
C GLN A 22 1.98 -7.61 12.96
N PHE A 23 2.03 -8.40 14.03
CA PHE A 23 1.51 -7.99 15.33
C PHE A 23 2.20 -6.74 15.86
N LEU A 24 3.54 -6.66 15.79
CA LEU A 24 4.30 -5.49 16.25
C LEU A 24 4.02 -4.23 15.41
N ILE A 25 3.87 -4.37 14.09
CA ILE A 25 3.50 -3.27 13.20
C ILE A 25 2.11 -2.73 13.58
N LEU A 26 1.12 -3.63 13.74
CA LEU A 26 -0.24 -3.23 14.14
C LEU A 26 -0.26 -2.62 15.55
N LEU A 27 0.44 -3.24 16.50
CA LEU A 27 0.55 -2.75 17.87
C LEU A 27 1.10 -1.32 17.91
N THR A 28 2.12 -1.03 17.09
CA THR A 28 2.66 0.33 16.98
C THR A 28 1.58 1.32 16.54
N GLY A 29 0.77 0.97 15.52
CA GLY A 29 -0.36 1.79 15.09
C GLY A 29 -1.42 1.99 16.18
N VAL A 30 -1.77 0.94 16.91
CA VAL A 30 -2.71 1.01 18.04
C VAL A 30 -2.17 1.89 19.16
N LEU A 31 -0.88 1.77 19.50
CA LEU A 31 -0.25 2.60 20.53
C LEU A 31 -0.25 4.08 20.15
N VAL A 32 0.05 4.42 18.89
CA VAL A 32 -0.03 5.80 18.39
C VAL A 32 -1.48 6.32 18.41
N PHE A 33 -2.44 5.47 18.02
CA PHE A 33 -3.87 5.82 18.09
C PHE A 33 -4.33 6.11 19.53
N VAL A 34 -3.95 5.25 20.49
CA VAL A 34 -4.26 5.43 21.91
C VAL A 34 -3.54 6.67 22.48
N PHE A 35 -2.31 6.95 22.05
CA PHE A 35 -1.58 8.15 22.47
C PHE A 35 -2.34 9.43 22.10
N TYR A 36 -2.79 9.57 20.85
CA TYR A 36 -3.58 10.73 20.39
C TYR A 36 -5.02 10.75 20.93
N HIS A 37 -5.37 9.76 21.76
CA HIS A 37 -6.58 9.82 22.53
C HIS A 37 -6.48 10.76 23.73
N PHE A 38 -5.28 10.90 24.31
CA PHE A 38 -5.01 11.71 25.50
C PHE A 38 -4.16 12.95 25.20
N HIS A 39 -3.46 12.98 24.07
CA HIS A 39 -2.73 14.15 23.58
C HIS A 39 -3.46 14.77 22.40
N THR A 40 -3.53 16.11 22.35
CA THR A 40 -4.18 16.86 21.26
C THR A 40 -3.49 16.57 19.92
N PRO A 41 -4.11 15.82 19.00
CA PRO A 41 -3.58 15.69 17.65
C PRO A 41 -3.71 17.03 16.89
N PRO A 42 -2.82 17.34 15.94
CA PRO A 42 -3.01 18.47 15.05
C PRO A 42 -4.29 18.31 14.23
N LEU A 43 -4.88 19.43 13.80
CA LEU A 43 -6.06 19.43 12.92
C LEU A 43 -5.78 18.69 11.60
N LEU A 44 -4.61 18.96 11.01
CA LEU A 44 -4.08 18.32 9.80
C LEU A 44 -2.64 17.83 10.06
N TRP A 45 -2.32 16.63 9.62
CA TRP A 45 -0.99 16.04 9.80
C TRP A 45 0.02 16.55 8.76
N ASN A 46 -0.48 16.92 7.58
CA ASN A 46 0.36 17.51 6.53
C ASN A 46 0.63 18.99 6.83
N VAL A 47 1.82 19.27 7.36
CA VAL A 47 2.25 20.63 7.74
C VAL A 47 2.29 21.58 6.53
N ALA A 48 2.61 21.08 5.33
CA ALA A 48 2.66 21.92 4.13
C ALA A 48 1.26 22.40 3.72
N GLU A 49 0.27 21.50 3.76
CA GLU A 49 -1.14 21.86 3.48
C GLU A 49 -1.73 22.73 4.58
N MET A 50 -1.39 22.49 5.85
CA MET A 50 -1.80 23.35 6.95
C MET A 50 -1.28 24.80 6.78
N ARG A 51 -0.03 24.98 6.34
CA ARG A 51 0.54 26.31 6.04
C ARG A 51 -0.17 27.00 4.88
N LYS A 52 -0.47 26.27 3.81
CA LYS A 52 -1.24 26.81 2.67
C LYS A 52 -2.65 27.24 3.11
N LEU A 53 -3.32 26.40 3.90
CA LEU A 53 -4.65 26.69 4.43
C LEU A 53 -4.64 27.92 5.33
N ALA A 54 -3.64 28.06 6.21
CA ALA A 54 -3.49 29.23 7.08
C ALA A 54 -3.29 30.52 6.29
N ALA A 55 -2.55 30.47 5.17
CA ALA A 55 -2.36 31.63 4.30
C ALA A 55 -3.62 31.97 3.48
N ALA A 56 -4.36 30.97 3.02
CA ALA A 56 -5.48 31.16 2.10
C ALA A 56 -6.84 31.40 2.79
N ALA A 57 -7.03 30.92 4.02
CA ALA A 57 -8.28 31.03 4.76
C ALA A 57 -8.08 31.59 6.20
N PRO A 58 -7.48 32.78 6.36
CA PRO A 58 -7.13 33.33 7.68
C PRO A 58 -8.34 33.66 8.56
N ALA A 59 -9.52 33.89 7.96
CA ALA A 59 -10.75 34.17 8.70
C ALA A 59 -11.50 32.89 9.13
N GLU A 60 -11.47 31.83 8.32
CA GLU A 60 -12.23 30.60 8.57
C GLU A 60 -11.46 29.61 9.45
N LEU A 61 -10.14 29.50 9.25
CA LEU A 61 -9.31 28.52 9.94
C LEU A 61 -9.33 28.65 11.48
N PRO A 62 -9.21 29.85 12.08
CA PRO A 62 -9.22 29.98 13.54
C PRO A 62 -10.51 29.47 14.18
N ALA A 63 -11.66 29.69 13.53
CA ALA A 63 -12.95 29.21 14.02
C ALA A 63 -13.01 27.67 14.00
N VAL A 64 -12.54 27.05 12.92
CA VAL A 64 -12.47 25.57 12.81
C VAL A 64 -11.48 24.99 13.82
N GLN A 65 -10.32 25.63 13.99
CA GLN A 65 -9.30 25.22 14.95
C GLN A 65 -9.83 25.27 16.39
N SER A 66 -10.47 26.38 16.79
CA SER A 66 -11.05 26.54 18.12
C SER A 66 -12.15 25.50 18.39
N ARG A 67 -13.04 25.26 17.42
CA ARG A 67 -14.07 24.22 17.50
C ARG A 67 -13.47 22.82 17.69
N TYR A 68 -12.41 22.51 16.94
CA TYR A 68 -11.71 21.24 17.03
C TYR A 68 -11.03 21.04 18.39
N GLU A 69 -10.34 22.05 18.90
CA GLU A 69 -9.67 22.01 20.21
C GLU A 69 -10.68 21.88 21.36
N ALA A 70 -11.80 22.62 21.31
CA ALA A 70 -12.87 22.51 22.29
C ALA A 70 -13.50 21.11 22.30
N ALA A 71 -13.74 20.53 21.12
CA ALA A 71 -14.27 19.18 20.99
C ALA A 71 -13.30 18.11 21.53
N LEU A 72 -11.98 18.27 21.29
CA LEU A 72 -10.96 17.40 21.86
C LEU A 72 -10.92 17.49 23.40
N ALA A 73 -10.96 18.70 23.96
CA ALA A 73 -11.00 18.90 25.41
C ALA A 73 -12.24 18.24 26.04
N ALA A 74 -13.41 18.40 25.43
CA ALA A 74 -14.65 17.76 25.87
C ALA A 74 -14.57 16.23 25.81
N ARG A 75 -13.94 15.68 24.76
CA ARG A 75 -13.73 14.23 24.60
C ARG A 75 -12.83 13.68 25.71
N THR A 76 -11.72 14.36 26.00
CA THR A 76 -10.78 13.97 27.07
C THR A 76 -11.47 14.04 28.44
N GLN A 77 -12.22 15.11 28.72
CA GLN A 77 -12.96 15.24 29.98
C GLN A 77 -14.01 14.11 30.14
N ALA A 78 -14.69 13.73 29.07
CA ALA A 78 -15.63 12.61 29.08
C ALA A 78 -14.91 11.26 29.33
N ALA A 79 -13.74 11.04 28.73
CA ALA A 79 -12.94 9.84 28.97
C ALA A 79 -12.48 9.74 30.44
N GLU A 80 -12.08 10.87 31.05
CA GLU A 80 -11.71 10.91 32.46
C GLU A 80 -12.91 10.67 33.39
N ALA A 81 -14.08 11.23 33.06
CA ALA A 81 -15.32 10.97 33.79
C ALA A 81 -15.72 9.48 33.74
N PHE A 82 -15.51 8.82 32.60
CA PHE A 82 -15.72 7.37 32.47
C PHE A 82 -14.80 6.59 33.41
N ARG A 83 -13.53 6.97 33.52
CA ARG A 83 -12.57 6.38 34.45
C ARG A 83 -12.97 6.57 35.93
N ARG A 84 -13.64 7.67 36.26
CA ARG A 84 -14.13 7.97 37.62
C ARG A 84 -15.45 7.27 37.98
N GLY A 85 -16.03 6.47 37.09
CA GLY A 85 -17.22 5.68 37.36
C GLY A 85 -18.54 6.26 36.82
N GLU A 86 -18.53 7.44 36.18
CA GLU A 86 -19.71 8.08 35.58
C GLU A 86 -20.10 7.45 34.21
N ARG A 87 -20.06 6.12 34.09
CA ARG A 87 -20.01 5.40 32.80
C ARG A 87 -21.12 5.80 31.80
N GLN A 88 -22.35 5.92 32.27
CA GLN A 88 -23.52 6.11 31.39
C GLN A 88 -23.60 7.53 30.82
N SER A 89 -23.36 8.57 31.65
CA SER A 89 -23.30 9.96 31.21
C SER A 89 -22.02 10.28 30.42
N ALA A 90 -20.89 9.70 30.83
CA ALA A 90 -19.60 9.92 30.19
C ALA A 90 -19.55 9.35 28.77
N SER A 91 -20.13 8.16 28.54
CA SER A 91 -20.14 7.54 27.20
C SER A 91 -20.91 8.41 26.18
N GLY A 92 -22.09 8.92 26.53
CA GLY A 92 -22.86 9.80 25.64
C GLY A 92 -22.12 11.10 25.29
N ARG A 93 -21.54 11.77 26.31
CA ARG A 93 -20.72 12.97 26.10
C ARG A 93 -19.50 12.70 25.23
N TYR A 94 -18.85 11.56 25.43
CA TYR A 94 -17.69 11.15 24.65
C TYR A 94 -18.05 10.96 23.18
N LEU A 95 -19.14 10.24 22.87
CA LEU A 95 -19.58 10.02 21.49
C LEU A 95 -19.91 11.34 20.80
N ALA A 96 -20.63 12.24 21.48
CA ALA A 96 -20.97 13.56 20.95
C ALA A 96 -19.72 14.41 20.68
N ALA A 97 -18.78 14.46 21.62
CA ALA A 97 -17.51 15.16 21.45
C ALA A 97 -16.68 14.55 20.31
N ASN A 98 -16.64 13.22 20.17
CA ASN A 98 -15.94 12.56 19.09
C ASN A 98 -16.55 12.86 17.72
N GLN A 99 -17.89 12.89 17.61
CA GLN A 99 -18.56 13.31 16.38
C GLN A 99 -18.20 14.73 15.98
N GLU A 100 -18.05 15.62 16.96
CA GLU A 100 -17.69 17.02 16.75
C GLU A 100 -16.22 17.20 16.33
N VAL A 101 -15.29 16.43 16.92
CA VAL A 101 -13.89 16.35 16.48
C VAL A 101 -13.82 15.94 15.00
N GLU A 102 -14.54 14.88 14.64
CA GLU A 102 -14.59 14.39 13.25
C GLU A 102 -15.26 15.40 12.31
N ALA A 103 -16.28 16.12 12.77
CA ALA A 103 -16.96 17.15 11.98
C ALA A 103 -16.06 18.36 11.72
N ALA A 104 -15.37 18.88 12.73
CA ALA A 104 -14.42 19.98 12.59
C ALA A 104 -13.24 19.60 11.69
N ARG A 105 -12.73 18.37 11.84
CA ARG A 105 -11.68 17.84 10.96
C ARG A 105 -12.16 17.71 9.52
N ARG A 106 -13.37 17.18 9.27
CA ARG A 106 -13.96 17.12 7.92
C ARG A 106 -14.12 18.51 7.30
N GLN A 107 -14.49 19.51 8.09
CA GLN A 107 -14.58 20.89 7.61
C GLN A 107 -13.20 21.41 7.17
N ALA A 108 -12.15 21.20 7.97
CA ALA A 108 -10.79 21.58 7.61
C ALA A 108 -10.31 20.88 6.33
N ILE A 109 -10.57 19.57 6.20
CA ILE A 109 -10.30 18.81 4.98
C ILE A 109 -11.01 19.43 3.79
N GLY A 110 -12.31 19.75 3.91
CA GLY A 110 -13.07 20.39 2.84
C GLY A 110 -12.51 21.74 2.41
N LEU A 111 -11.90 22.51 3.32
CA LEU A 111 -11.20 23.75 2.96
C LEU A 111 -9.93 23.44 2.14
N VAL A 112 -9.13 22.45 2.54
CA VAL A 112 -7.95 22.01 1.77
C VAL A 112 -8.35 21.52 0.38
N GLU A 113 -9.42 20.73 0.27
CA GLU A 113 -9.90 20.22 -1.01
C GLU A 113 -10.36 21.35 -1.93
N LYS A 114 -11.08 22.36 -1.40
CA LYS A 114 -11.44 23.58 -2.15
C LYS A 114 -10.22 24.33 -2.67
N LEU A 115 -9.19 24.51 -1.82
CA LEU A 115 -7.95 25.17 -2.21
C LEU A 115 -7.18 24.40 -3.29
N ASN A 116 -7.26 23.08 -3.28
CA ASN A 116 -6.60 22.19 -4.24
C ASN A 116 -7.49 21.85 -5.46
N GLY A 117 -8.49 22.67 -5.77
CA GLY A 117 -9.33 22.52 -6.96
C GLY A 117 -10.29 21.32 -6.91
N GLY A 118 -10.77 20.97 -5.71
CA GLY A 118 -11.69 19.85 -5.47
C GLY A 118 -11.02 18.48 -5.40
N GLN A 119 -9.68 18.43 -5.36
CA GLN A 119 -8.96 17.16 -5.23
C GLN A 119 -9.10 16.59 -3.82
N ARG A 120 -9.41 15.29 -3.74
CA ARG A 120 -9.55 14.58 -2.47
C ARG A 120 -8.25 14.64 -1.65
N TYR A 121 -8.37 14.99 -0.37
CA TYR A 121 -7.23 15.11 0.54
C TYR A 121 -7.14 13.92 1.52
N ASN A 122 -5.92 13.45 1.76
CA ASN A 122 -5.61 12.42 2.75
C ASN A 122 -4.20 12.65 3.31
N ASP A 123 -4.07 12.62 4.63
CA ASP A 123 -2.81 12.81 5.36
C ASP A 123 -2.47 11.67 6.33
N THR A 124 -3.11 10.50 6.19
CA THR A 124 -2.86 9.32 7.04
C THR A 124 -1.37 8.92 7.03
N ASN A 125 -0.69 9.06 5.90
CA ASN A 125 0.73 8.71 5.76
C ASN A 125 1.67 9.61 6.60
N TYR A 126 1.18 10.76 7.09
CA TYR A 126 1.97 11.70 7.90
C TYR A 126 1.87 11.43 9.40
N ILE A 127 0.88 10.65 9.87
CA ILE A 127 0.63 10.41 11.30
C ILE A 127 1.88 9.87 12.01
N PHE A 128 2.48 8.80 11.48
CA PHE A 128 3.63 8.15 12.10
C PHE A 128 4.90 9.04 12.07
N PRO A 129 5.30 9.64 10.93
CA PRO A 129 6.39 10.60 10.91
C PRO A 129 6.19 11.78 11.87
N SER A 130 4.97 12.34 11.93
CA SER A 130 4.65 13.43 12.85
C SER A 130 4.79 13.01 14.31
N TYR A 131 4.35 11.79 14.66
CA TYR A 131 4.54 11.25 16.00
C TYR A 131 6.02 11.11 16.38
N VAL A 132 6.82 10.52 15.48
CA VAL A 132 8.27 10.33 15.67
C VAL A 132 8.96 11.67 15.88
N LEU A 133 8.68 12.66 15.04
CA LEU A 133 9.34 13.97 15.09
C LEU A 133 8.93 14.81 16.31
N ALA A 134 7.67 14.68 16.77
CA ALA A 134 7.15 15.51 17.85
C ALA A 134 7.40 14.92 19.25
N ASN A 135 7.51 13.59 19.40
CA ASN A 135 7.48 12.94 20.71
C ASN A 135 8.75 12.18 21.08
N LEU A 136 9.65 11.88 20.13
CA LEU A 136 10.91 11.19 20.45
C LEU A 136 12.03 12.20 20.76
N PRO A 137 12.97 11.86 21.65
CA PRO A 137 14.14 12.68 21.89
C PRO A 137 14.95 12.93 20.60
N PRO A 138 15.62 14.09 20.49
CA PRO A 138 16.64 14.32 19.48
C PRO A 138 17.67 13.18 19.48
N GLY A 139 18.14 12.77 18.31
CA GLY A 139 18.97 11.58 18.15
C GLY A 139 18.16 10.31 17.91
N LEU A 140 17.22 9.94 18.79
CA LEU A 140 16.37 8.76 18.57
C LEU A 140 15.41 8.97 17.40
N ALA A 141 14.80 10.16 17.30
CA ALA A 141 13.99 10.52 16.13
C ALA A 141 14.81 10.42 14.83
N GLY A 142 16.05 10.92 14.84
CA GLY A 142 16.97 10.84 13.70
C GLY A 142 17.33 9.39 13.33
N LEU A 143 17.56 8.54 14.33
CA LEU A 143 17.83 7.11 14.13
C LEU A 143 16.65 6.40 13.48
N VAL A 144 15.42 6.64 13.93
CA VAL A 144 14.21 6.04 13.34
C VAL A 144 14.08 6.45 11.87
N ILE A 145 14.26 7.73 11.56
CA ILE A 145 14.21 8.21 10.17
C ILE A 145 15.32 7.55 9.33
N ALA A 146 16.55 7.44 9.85
CA ALA A 146 17.65 6.77 9.16
C ALA A 146 17.35 5.29 8.88
N VAL A 147 16.76 4.57 9.83
CA VAL A 147 16.35 3.15 9.65
C VAL A 147 15.27 3.02 8.59
N ILE A 148 14.28 3.94 8.54
CA ILE A 148 13.25 3.95 7.51
C ILE A 148 13.87 4.14 6.12
N PHE A 149 14.80 5.09 5.97
CA PHE A 149 15.52 5.28 4.71
C PHE A 149 16.36 4.07 4.33
N ALA A 150 17.09 3.47 5.27
CA ALA A 150 17.89 2.28 5.02
C ALA A 150 17.02 1.09 4.55
N ALA A 151 15.89 0.86 5.22
CA ALA A 151 14.94 -0.16 4.83
C ALA A 151 14.35 0.10 3.43
N ALA A 152 13.92 1.35 3.15
CA ALA A 152 13.39 1.74 1.84
C ALA A 152 14.42 1.58 0.72
N MET A 153 15.66 2.02 0.93
CA MET A 153 16.74 1.88 -0.06
C MET A 153 17.07 0.42 -0.35
N SER A 154 17.03 -0.44 0.67
CA SER A 154 17.25 -1.88 0.51
C SER A 154 16.19 -2.52 -0.40
N THR A 155 14.91 -2.22 -0.14
CA THR A 155 13.79 -2.72 -0.97
C THR A 155 13.85 -2.17 -2.39
N LEU A 156 14.03 -0.85 -2.54
CA LEU A 156 14.09 -0.20 -3.86
C LEU A 156 15.23 -0.74 -4.73
N SER A 157 16.40 -0.99 -4.13
CA SER A 157 17.53 -1.60 -4.83
C SER A 157 17.17 -2.98 -5.40
N GLY A 158 16.52 -3.83 -4.60
CA GLY A 158 16.07 -5.15 -5.03
C GLY A 158 14.98 -5.09 -6.12
N GLU A 159 14.02 -4.17 -6.00
CA GLU A 159 12.97 -3.96 -6.99
C GLU A 159 13.54 -3.47 -8.33
N PHE A 160 14.40 -2.45 -8.32
CA PHE A 160 15.02 -1.93 -9.54
C PHE A 160 15.92 -2.97 -10.21
N ASN A 161 16.68 -3.75 -9.42
CA ASN A 161 17.49 -4.83 -9.96
C ASN A 161 16.62 -5.92 -10.61
N SER A 162 15.50 -6.29 -9.98
CA SER A 162 14.58 -7.30 -10.51
C SER A 162 13.90 -6.82 -11.80
N LEU A 163 13.41 -5.57 -11.83
CA LEU A 163 12.80 -4.96 -13.01
C LEU A 163 13.79 -4.83 -14.17
N ALA A 164 15.02 -4.37 -13.89
CA ALA A 164 16.07 -4.27 -14.89
C ALA A 164 16.45 -5.65 -15.44
N THR A 165 16.56 -6.66 -14.58
CA THR A 165 16.91 -8.03 -14.98
C THR A 165 15.80 -8.66 -15.82
N ALA A 166 14.53 -8.56 -15.41
CA ALA A 166 13.40 -9.06 -16.18
C ALA A 166 13.31 -8.37 -17.55
N THR A 167 13.43 -7.04 -17.59
CA THR A 167 13.43 -6.29 -18.86
C THR A 167 14.61 -6.71 -19.76
N MET A 168 15.78 -6.91 -19.17
CA MET A 168 16.98 -7.27 -19.89
C MET A 168 16.93 -8.70 -20.45
N VAL A 169 16.59 -9.68 -19.62
CA VAL A 169 16.62 -11.10 -19.99
C VAL A 169 15.41 -11.45 -20.87
N ASP A 170 14.21 -11.04 -20.45
CA ASP A 170 12.98 -11.49 -21.09
C ASP A 170 12.69 -10.73 -22.38
N PHE A 171 13.14 -9.48 -22.50
CA PHE A 171 12.91 -8.64 -23.67
C PHE A 171 14.19 -8.33 -24.45
N TYR A 172 15.18 -7.69 -23.84
CA TYR A 172 16.35 -7.18 -24.56
C TYR A 172 17.21 -8.30 -25.16
N LYS A 173 17.66 -9.25 -24.34
CA LYS A 173 18.47 -10.38 -24.80
C LYS A 173 17.69 -11.33 -25.70
N ARG A 174 16.41 -11.55 -25.39
CA ARG A 174 15.57 -12.48 -26.12
C ARG A 174 15.23 -12.00 -27.54
N TYR A 175 14.90 -10.73 -27.72
CA TYR A 175 14.36 -10.22 -28.99
C TYR A 175 15.25 -9.20 -29.69
N LEU A 176 16.02 -8.39 -28.95
CA LEU A 176 16.82 -7.30 -29.54
C LEU A 176 18.28 -7.70 -29.78
N ARG A 177 18.92 -8.40 -28.85
CA ARG A 177 20.34 -8.78 -28.97
C ARG A 177 20.68 -10.11 -28.27
N PRO A 178 20.38 -11.26 -28.90
CA PRO A 178 20.77 -12.58 -28.42
C PRO A 178 22.27 -12.82 -28.68
N GLY A 179 23.15 -12.29 -27.82
CA GLY A 179 24.60 -12.49 -27.91
C GLY A 179 25.45 -11.24 -27.64
N GLY A 180 25.03 -10.37 -26.72
CA GLY A 180 25.85 -9.23 -26.27
C GLY A 180 27.09 -9.69 -25.50
N SER A 181 28.14 -8.85 -25.47
CA SER A 181 29.28 -9.06 -24.57
C SER A 181 28.89 -8.70 -23.13
N ASP A 182 29.54 -9.32 -22.15
CA ASP A 182 29.26 -9.06 -20.72
C ASP A 182 29.39 -7.57 -20.34
N ALA A 183 30.35 -6.87 -20.94
CA ALA A 183 30.55 -5.43 -20.72
C ALA A 183 29.37 -4.59 -21.27
N HIS A 184 28.86 -4.95 -22.45
CA HIS A 184 27.69 -4.30 -23.04
C HIS A 184 26.44 -4.58 -22.22
N ASP A 185 26.26 -5.84 -21.82
CA ASP A 185 25.15 -6.29 -21.00
C ASP A 185 25.11 -5.57 -19.65
N LEU A 186 26.26 -5.43 -18.98
CA LEU A 186 26.36 -4.67 -17.73
C LEU A 186 25.95 -3.21 -17.93
N LEU A 187 26.38 -2.58 -19.03
CA LEU A 187 26.01 -1.20 -19.34
C LEU A 187 24.50 -1.07 -19.58
N VAL A 188 23.89 -1.96 -20.36
CA VAL A 188 22.44 -1.97 -20.61
C VAL A 188 21.66 -2.19 -19.30
N SER A 189 22.10 -3.12 -18.46
CA SER A 189 21.47 -3.37 -17.15
C SER A 189 21.46 -2.12 -16.25
N ARG A 190 22.59 -1.38 -16.21
CA ARG A 190 22.69 -0.10 -15.49
C ARG A 190 21.74 0.97 -16.07
N LEU A 191 21.66 1.07 -17.39
CA LEU A 191 20.73 2.00 -18.05
C LEU A 191 19.27 1.65 -17.76
N LEU A 192 18.90 0.38 -17.80
CA LEU A 192 17.55 -0.08 -17.45
C LEU A 192 17.22 0.20 -15.99
N THR A 193 18.18 0.00 -15.08
CA THR A 193 18.02 0.34 -13.65
C THR A 193 17.74 1.84 -13.49
N ALA A 194 18.52 2.69 -14.16
CA ALA A 194 18.34 4.14 -14.13
C ALA A 194 16.98 4.56 -14.76
N ALA A 195 16.57 3.93 -15.85
CA ALA A 195 15.29 4.19 -16.50
C ALA A 195 14.10 3.84 -15.59
N TRP A 196 14.13 2.68 -14.93
CA TRP A 196 13.11 2.29 -13.96
C TRP A 196 13.11 3.20 -12.72
N GLY A 197 14.27 3.61 -12.23
CA GLY A 197 14.38 4.59 -11.15
C GLY A 197 13.78 5.94 -11.52
N PHE A 198 14.05 6.43 -12.74
CA PHE A 198 13.44 7.67 -13.25
C PHE A 198 11.92 7.55 -13.37
N PHE A 199 11.43 6.43 -13.94
CA PHE A 199 9.99 6.15 -14.01
C PHE A 199 9.34 6.11 -12.62
N ALA A 200 9.97 5.46 -11.64
CA ALA A 200 9.49 5.43 -10.26
C ALA A 200 9.41 6.84 -9.65
N CYS A 201 10.40 7.71 -9.90
CA CYS A 201 10.35 9.11 -9.48
C CYS A 201 9.16 9.87 -10.10
N LEU A 202 8.87 9.66 -11.38
CA LEU A 202 7.70 10.28 -12.04
C LEU A 202 6.39 9.84 -11.38
N VAL A 203 6.23 8.55 -11.09
CA VAL A 203 5.05 8.03 -10.39
C VAL A 203 4.98 8.55 -8.95
N ALA A 204 6.12 8.67 -8.27
CA ALA A 204 6.20 9.18 -6.89
C ALA A 204 5.66 10.61 -6.75
N PHE A 205 5.86 11.49 -7.74
CA PHE A 205 5.28 12.84 -7.75
C PHE A 205 3.74 12.83 -7.73
N GLN A 206 3.12 11.80 -8.30
CA GLN A 206 1.67 11.64 -8.34
C GLN A 206 1.14 10.81 -7.15
N ALA A 207 2.01 10.03 -6.49
CA ALA A 207 1.64 9.07 -5.46
C ALA A 207 0.96 9.72 -4.23
N GLY A 208 1.30 10.97 -3.90
CA GLY A 208 0.67 11.72 -2.82
C GLY A 208 -0.84 11.93 -2.97
N ARG A 209 -1.40 11.66 -4.16
CA ARG A 209 -2.82 11.83 -4.49
C ARG A 209 -3.63 10.53 -4.34
N PHE A 210 -2.97 9.38 -4.15
CA PHE A 210 -3.64 8.07 -4.13
C PHE A 210 -4.18 7.64 -2.75
N GLY A 211 -4.19 8.55 -1.77
CA GLY A 211 -4.70 8.26 -0.43
C GLY A 211 -3.66 7.56 0.43
N SER A 212 -4.08 6.57 1.21
CA SER A 212 -3.15 5.79 2.03
C SER A 212 -2.20 4.99 1.13
N ALA A 213 -0.90 5.01 1.43
CA ALA A 213 0.10 4.26 0.66
C ALA A 213 -0.19 2.74 0.68
N ILE A 214 -0.64 2.22 1.83
CA ILE A 214 -1.02 0.81 2.00
C ILE A 214 -2.25 0.46 1.17
N GLU A 215 -3.27 1.33 1.16
CA GLU A 215 -4.45 1.11 0.32
C GLU A 215 -4.07 1.13 -1.16
N THR A 216 -3.25 2.11 -1.56
CA THR A 216 -2.78 2.28 -2.94
C THR A 216 -2.05 1.03 -3.42
N VAL A 217 -1.05 0.56 -2.68
CA VAL A 217 -0.23 -0.58 -3.11
C VAL A 217 -1.07 -1.86 -3.21
N ASN A 218 -2.00 -2.07 -2.27
CA ASN A 218 -2.88 -3.25 -2.32
C ASN A 218 -3.92 -3.13 -3.44
N ARG A 219 -4.41 -1.93 -3.73
CA ARG A 219 -5.35 -1.69 -4.83
C ARG A 219 -4.68 -1.99 -6.17
N PHE A 220 -3.53 -1.37 -6.47
CA PHE A 220 -2.80 -1.64 -7.71
C PHE A 220 -2.34 -3.10 -7.81
N GLY A 221 -1.84 -3.68 -6.71
CA GLY A 221 -1.46 -5.09 -6.65
C GLY A 221 -2.63 -6.02 -6.99
N SER A 222 -3.83 -5.74 -6.46
CA SER A 222 -5.02 -6.56 -6.70
C SER A 222 -5.46 -6.63 -8.17
N TYR A 223 -5.04 -5.67 -9.00
CA TYR A 223 -5.36 -5.68 -10.43
C TYR A 223 -4.63 -6.82 -11.17
N VAL A 224 -3.41 -7.14 -10.74
CA VAL A 224 -2.51 -8.04 -11.49
C VAL A 224 -2.21 -9.34 -10.73
N TYR A 225 -2.28 -9.34 -9.39
CA TYR A 225 -1.93 -10.52 -8.59
C TYR A 225 -2.88 -11.71 -8.82
N GLY A 226 -4.16 -11.45 -9.10
CA GLY A 226 -5.13 -12.50 -9.35
C GLY A 226 -4.76 -13.36 -10.55
N PRO A 227 -4.58 -12.77 -11.75
CA PRO A 227 -4.22 -13.54 -12.94
C PRO A 227 -2.89 -14.29 -12.81
N ILE A 228 -1.87 -13.70 -12.18
CA ILE A 228 -0.60 -14.39 -11.90
C ILE A 228 -0.85 -15.63 -11.01
N LEU A 229 -1.56 -15.46 -9.91
CA LEU A 229 -1.90 -16.57 -9.00
C LEU A 229 -2.70 -17.67 -9.74
N GLY A 230 -3.65 -17.28 -10.58
CA GLY A 230 -4.45 -18.21 -11.38
C GLY A 230 -3.62 -19.03 -12.37
N ILE A 231 -2.65 -18.40 -13.06
CA ILE A 231 -1.73 -19.12 -13.97
C ILE A 231 -0.89 -20.14 -13.19
N PHE A 232 -0.31 -19.74 -12.06
CA PHE A 232 0.47 -20.65 -11.22
C PHE A 232 -0.38 -21.80 -10.65
N ALA A 233 -1.57 -21.48 -10.16
CA ALA A 233 -2.51 -22.48 -9.65
C ALA A 233 -2.89 -23.48 -10.76
N LEU A 234 -3.18 -23.00 -11.97
CA LEU A 234 -3.50 -23.85 -13.12
C LEU A 234 -2.31 -24.76 -13.45
N ALA A 235 -1.09 -24.21 -13.52
CA ALA A 235 0.11 -24.98 -13.84
C ALA A 235 0.46 -26.07 -12.82
N VAL A 236 0.19 -25.82 -11.53
CA VAL A 236 0.53 -26.76 -10.44
C VAL A 236 -0.59 -27.75 -10.14
N LEU A 237 -1.85 -27.30 -10.16
CA LEU A 237 -2.99 -28.10 -9.68
C LEU A 237 -3.75 -28.82 -10.80
N ALA A 238 -3.61 -28.41 -12.06
CA ALA A 238 -4.32 -29.03 -13.18
C ALA A 238 -3.34 -29.74 -14.13
N PRO A 239 -3.20 -31.08 -14.03
CA PRO A 239 -2.34 -31.87 -14.91
C PRO A 239 -2.71 -31.78 -16.40
N ALA A 240 -3.97 -31.43 -16.69
CA ALA A 240 -4.47 -31.24 -18.04
C ALA A 240 -4.20 -29.83 -18.61
N ALA A 241 -3.58 -28.93 -17.84
CA ALA A 241 -3.31 -27.58 -18.30
C ALA A 241 -2.34 -27.54 -19.49
N SER A 242 -2.68 -26.74 -20.50
CA SER A 242 -1.82 -26.50 -21.67
C SER A 242 -1.25 -25.07 -21.64
N ALA A 243 -0.11 -24.87 -22.31
CA ALA A 243 0.50 -23.54 -22.43
C ALA A 243 -0.46 -22.51 -23.06
N ARG A 244 -1.27 -22.95 -24.04
CA ARG A 244 -2.32 -22.11 -24.64
C ARG A 244 -3.41 -21.76 -23.64
N GLY A 245 -3.85 -22.71 -22.82
CA GLY A 245 -4.83 -22.46 -21.76
C GLY A 245 -4.32 -21.49 -20.70
N ALA A 246 -3.07 -21.62 -20.27
CA ALA A 246 -2.45 -20.68 -19.34
C ALA A 246 -2.35 -19.26 -19.93
N PHE A 247 -1.93 -19.12 -21.19
CA PHE A 247 -1.79 -17.82 -21.86
C PHE A 247 -3.15 -17.12 -22.06
N TRP A 248 -4.11 -17.79 -22.70
CA TRP A 248 -5.41 -17.21 -22.99
C TRP A 248 -6.30 -17.08 -21.75
N GLY A 249 -6.21 -18.04 -20.81
CA GLY A 249 -6.84 -17.94 -19.50
C GLY A 249 -6.32 -16.72 -18.74
N GLY A 250 -5.00 -16.49 -18.75
CA GLY A 250 -4.36 -15.31 -18.17
C GLY A 250 -4.91 -13.99 -18.73
N LEU A 251 -4.91 -13.84 -20.06
CA LEU A 251 -5.44 -12.64 -20.73
C LEU A 251 -6.94 -12.43 -20.44
N ALA A 252 -7.74 -13.49 -20.47
CA ALA A 252 -9.17 -13.39 -20.20
C ALA A 252 -9.46 -13.04 -18.72
N GLY A 253 -8.73 -13.65 -17.78
CA GLY A 253 -8.86 -13.33 -16.36
C GLY A 253 -8.42 -11.90 -16.04
N GLU A 254 -7.34 -11.41 -16.66
CA GLU A 254 -6.94 -10.00 -16.57
C GLU A 254 -8.03 -9.07 -17.12
N ALA A 255 -8.62 -9.41 -18.26
CA ALA A 255 -9.74 -8.64 -18.83
C ALA A 255 -10.97 -8.62 -17.90
N VAL A 256 -11.27 -9.72 -17.20
CA VAL A 256 -12.34 -9.78 -16.19
C VAL A 256 -12.03 -8.84 -15.03
N VAL A 257 -10.79 -8.83 -14.53
CA VAL A 257 -10.39 -7.92 -13.44
C VAL A 257 -10.53 -6.46 -13.87
N PHE A 258 -10.03 -6.09 -15.05
CA PHE A 258 -10.23 -4.74 -15.58
C PHE A 258 -11.70 -4.40 -15.76
N TRP A 259 -12.53 -5.32 -16.26
CA TRP A 259 -13.97 -5.08 -16.35
C TRP A 259 -14.60 -4.78 -14.99
N LEU A 260 -14.22 -5.52 -13.94
CA LEU A 260 -14.70 -5.29 -12.57
C LEU A 260 -14.28 -3.92 -12.02
N VAL A 261 -13.01 -3.54 -12.22
CA VAL A 261 -12.48 -2.24 -11.77
C VAL A 261 -13.33 -1.07 -12.29
N TRP A 262 -13.84 -1.16 -13.51
CA TRP A 262 -14.59 -0.07 -14.15
C TRP A 262 -16.09 -0.14 -13.88
N ARG A 263 -16.65 -1.35 -13.72
CA ARG A 263 -18.10 -1.56 -13.79
C ARG A 263 -18.75 -2.02 -12.49
N SER A 264 -17.96 -2.49 -11.53
CA SER A 264 -18.44 -3.17 -10.34
C SER A 264 -18.16 -2.38 -9.05
N PRO A 265 -19.09 -2.38 -8.08
CA PRO A 265 -18.85 -1.83 -6.74
C PRO A 265 -18.03 -2.78 -5.84
N VAL A 266 -17.53 -3.89 -6.38
CA VAL A 266 -16.75 -4.88 -5.64
C VAL A 266 -15.48 -4.24 -5.07
N HIS A 267 -15.21 -4.48 -3.79
CA HIS A 267 -14.00 -3.97 -3.15
C HIS A 267 -12.75 -4.63 -3.74
N PHE A 268 -11.69 -3.84 -3.96
CA PHE A 268 -10.50 -4.25 -4.72
C PHE A 268 -9.83 -5.54 -4.22
N LEU A 269 -9.93 -5.83 -2.92
CA LEU A 269 -9.41 -7.07 -2.31
C LEU A 269 -9.94 -8.35 -2.98
N TRP A 270 -11.15 -8.31 -3.54
CA TRP A 270 -11.77 -9.45 -4.23
C TRP A 270 -11.24 -9.66 -5.64
N TYR A 271 -10.60 -8.66 -6.25
CA TYR A 271 -10.09 -8.77 -7.63
C TYR A 271 -9.03 -9.86 -7.75
N THR A 272 -8.19 -10.04 -6.73
CA THR A 272 -7.21 -11.12 -6.68
C THR A 272 -7.88 -12.50 -6.75
N LEU A 273 -8.91 -12.72 -5.93
CA LEU A 273 -9.61 -14.01 -5.89
C LEU A 273 -10.39 -14.26 -7.19
N ILE A 274 -11.16 -13.27 -7.64
CA ILE A 274 -11.98 -13.40 -8.85
C ILE A 274 -11.09 -13.57 -10.08
N GLY A 275 -10.02 -12.79 -10.21
CA GLY A 275 -9.06 -12.92 -11.29
C GLY A 275 -8.40 -14.30 -11.32
N ALA A 276 -7.94 -14.79 -10.16
CA ALA A 276 -7.35 -16.13 -10.06
C ALA A 276 -8.33 -17.23 -10.45
N ALA A 277 -9.58 -17.16 -9.95
CA ALA A 277 -10.63 -18.11 -10.28
C ALA A 277 -11.01 -18.06 -11.77
N ALA A 278 -11.10 -16.86 -12.35
CA ALA A 278 -11.39 -16.67 -13.77
C ALA A 278 -10.29 -17.27 -14.65
N VAL A 279 -9.03 -16.98 -14.38
CA VAL A 279 -7.90 -17.59 -15.10
C VAL A 279 -7.94 -19.11 -14.99
N PHE A 280 -8.13 -19.64 -13.78
CA PHE A 280 -8.13 -21.08 -13.55
C PHE A 280 -9.27 -21.76 -14.32
N ALA A 281 -10.49 -21.25 -14.23
CA ALA A 281 -11.65 -21.83 -14.90
C ALA A 281 -11.56 -21.74 -16.43
N ILE A 282 -11.23 -20.55 -16.96
CA ILE A 282 -11.13 -20.32 -18.41
C ILE A 282 -9.94 -21.10 -18.98
N GLY A 283 -8.79 -21.05 -18.31
CA GLY A 283 -7.59 -21.74 -18.73
C GLY A 283 -7.77 -23.27 -18.73
N LEU A 284 -8.47 -23.83 -17.75
CA LEU A 284 -8.83 -25.24 -17.73
C LEU A 284 -9.78 -25.61 -18.87
N ALA A 285 -10.81 -24.80 -19.12
CA ALA A 285 -11.74 -25.00 -20.21
C ALA A 285 -11.05 -24.99 -21.59
N ILE A 286 -10.16 -24.02 -21.83
CA ILE A 286 -9.37 -23.94 -23.06
C ILE A 286 -8.43 -25.15 -23.18
N SER A 287 -7.80 -25.55 -22.08
CA SER A 287 -6.90 -26.71 -22.08
C SER A 287 -7.63 -28.02 -22.37
N ALA A 288 -8.90 -28.15 -21.97
CA ALA A 288 -9.72 -29.32 -22.27
C ALA A 288 -10.09 -29.42 -23.76
N VAL A 289 -10.25 -28.29 -24.44
CA VAL A 289 -10.60 -28.23 -25.88
C VAL A 289 -9.36 -28.33 -26.78
N ALA A 290 -8.19 -27.90 -26.28
CA ALA A 290 -6.90 -28.01 -26.97
C ALA A 290 -5.87 -28.77 -26.11
N PRO A 291 -5.96 -30.11 -26.04
CA PRO A 291 -5.02 -30.93 -25.28
C PRO A 291 -3.60 -30.80 -25.81
N LEU A 292 -2.61 -30.99 -24.93
CA LEU A 292 -1.17 -30.88 -25.20
C LEU A 292 -0.74 -31.61 -26.48
N GLU A 293 -0.13 -30.90 -27.43
CA GLU A 293 0.86 -31.50 -28.33
C GLU A 293 2.06 -31.89 -27.46
N ARG A 294 2.16 -33.19 -27.11
CA ARG A 294 3.34 -33.72 -26.43
C ARG A 294 4.52 -33.63 -27.41
N THR A 295 5.40 -32.65 -27.24
CA THR A 295 6.73 -32.71 -27.85
C THR A 295 7.43 -33.97 -27.34
N PRO A 296 7.88 -34.89 -28.21
CA PRO A 296 8.74 -36.00 -27.80
C PRO A 296 10.01 -35.43 -27.18
N GLY A 297 10.41 -35.99 -26.04
CA GLY A 297 11.63 -35.61 -25.31
C GLY A 297 12.91 -35.95 -26.05
#